data_AF-A0A1J5SVW0-F1
#
_entry.id   AF-A0A1J5SVW0-F1
#
_cell.length_a   1.000
_cell.length_b   1.000
_cell.length_c   1.000
_cell.angle_alpha   90.00
_cell.angle_beta   90.00
_cell.angle_gamma   90.00
#
_symmetry.space_group_name_H-M   'P 1'
#
loop_
_entity.id
_entity.type
_entity.pdbx_description
1 polymer ?
#
loop_
_entity_poly.entity_id
_entity_poly.type
_entity_poly.pdbx_seq_one_letter_code
_entity_poly.pdbx_strand_id
1 'polypeptide(L)'
;MGRKTDYIDLAATEYWQETGRPELDSLWIAEFFQDYGELNDFPRHNLVDFYALVQKALTIKIEKAEKLARLQREKSERSAKTPRKP
;
A
#
# COMPACT_ATOMS: atom_id res chain seq x y z
N MET A 1 -12.87 -6.61 -15.50
CA MET A 1 -12.01 -5.44 -15.23
C MET A 1 -12.65 -4.67 -14.07
N GLY A 2 -12.17 -4.92 -12.86
CA GLY A 2 -12.81 -4.50 -11.60
C GLY A 2 -12.39 -3.09 -11.18
N ARG A 3 -13.06 -2.08 -11.73
CA ARG A 3 -12.73 -0.63 -11.60
C ARG A 3 -12.56 -0.06 -10.18
N LYS A 4 -13.01 -0.75 -9.14
CA LYS A 4 -12.94 -0.25 -7.74
C LYS A 4 -11.68 -0.67 -7.00
N THR A 5 -11.27 -1.92 -7.20
CA THR A 5 -10.07 -2.46 -6.55
C THR A 5 -8.81 -1.75 -7.06
N ASP A 6 -8.79 -1.43 -8.35
CA ASP A 6 -7.66 -0.78 -9.00
C ASP A 6 -7.40 0.63 -8.44
N TYR A 7 -8.47 1.36 -8.09
CA TYR A 7 -8.37 2.73 -7.61
C TYR A 7 -7.95 2.84 -6.14
N ILE A 8 -8.44 1.94 -5.28
CA ILE A 8 -8.00 1.83 -3.88
C ILE A 8 -6.51 1.44 -3.82
N ASP A 9 -6.10 0.52 -4.70
CA ASP A 9 -4.70 0.08 -4.78
C ASP A 9 -3.77 1.19 -5.29
N LEU A 10 -4.25 1.99 -6.26
CA LEU A 10 -3.54 3.18 -6.76
C LEU A 10 -3.31 4.19 -5.63
N ALA A 11 -4.37 4.61 -4.93
CA ALA A 11 -4.28 5.57 -3.83
C ALA A 11 -3.28 5.12 -2.75
N ALA A 12 -3.35 3.85 -2.34
CA ALA A 12 -2.43 3.30 -1.35
C ALA A 12 -0.99 3.24 -1.84
N THR A 13 -0.77 3.05 -3.15
CA THR A 13 0.56 3.00 -3.75
C THR A 13 1.18 4.40 -3.83
N GLU A 14 0.42 5.38 -4.33
CA GLU A 14 0.89 6.77 -4.42
C GLU A 14 1.19 7.34 -3.05
N TYR A 15 0.28 7.15 -2.08
CA TYR A 15 0.51 7.60 -0.70
C TYR A 15 1.79 7.01 -0.10
N TRP A 16 2.01 5.71 -0.27
CA TRP A 16 3.21 5.05 0.23
C TRP A 16 4.48 5.57 -0.43
N GLN A 17 4.44 5.82 -1.74
CA GLN A 17 5.60 6.34 -2.48
C GLN A 17 5.92 7.78 -2.11
N GLU A 18 4.90 8.61 -1.90
CA GLU A 18 5.07 10.03 -1.58
C GLU A 18 5.49 10.25 -0.12
N THR A 19 4.84 9.56 0.82
CA THR A 19 5.00 9.86 2.25
C THR A 19 5.86 8.85 2.99
N GLY A 20 5.90 7.60 2.54
CA GLY A 20 6.51 6.48 3.28
C GLY A 20 5.87 6.23 4.65
N ARG A 21 4.64 6.70 4.89
CA ARG A 21 3.96 6.56 6.18
C ARG A 21 2.99 5.38 6.17
N PRO A 22 2.89 4.63 7.29
CA PRO A 22 1.96 3.51 7.41
C PRO A 22 0.52 3.92 7.75
N GLU A 23 0.35 5.11 8.33
CA GLU A 23 -0.93 5.70 8.66
C GLU A 23 -1.30 6.70 7.57
N LEU A 24 -2.51 6.57 7.04
CA LEU A 24 -3.02 7.38 5.94
C LEU A 24 -3.38 8.78 6.46
N ASP A 25 -2.84 9.81 5.81
CA ASP A 25 -3.14 11.19 6.16
C ASP A 25 -4.53 11.58 5.67
N SER A 26 -5.31 12.19 6.58
CA SER A 26 -6.71 12.56 6.31
C SER A 26 -6.86 13.73 5.35
N LEU A 27 -5.86 14.62 5.26
CA LEU A 27 -5.86 15.72 4.30
C LEU A 27 -5.48 15.18 2.91
N TRP A 28 -4.40 14.39 2.84
CA TRP A 28 -3.93 13.81 1.58
C TRP A 28 -5.02 12.98 0.89
N ILE A 29 -5.73 12.12 1.65
CA ILE A 29 -6.78 11.29 1.07
C ILE A 29 -8.02 12.10 0.64
N ALA A 30 -8.29 13.24 1.28
CA ALA A 30 -9.37 14.13 0.92
C ALA A 30 -9.06 14.84 -0.40
N GLU A 31 -7.82 15.32 -0.56
CA GLU A 31 -7.31 15.91 -1.80
C GLU A 31 -7.35 14.88 -2.94
N PHE A 32 -6.77 13.69 -2.71
CA PHE A 32 -6.80 12.61 -3.70
C PHE A 32 -8.22 12.20 -4.10
N PHE A 33 -9.14 12.08 -3.12
CA PHE A 33 -10.53 11.76 -3.40
C PHE A 33 -11.26 12.86 -4.18
N GLN A 34 -10.90 14.13 -3.96
CA GLN A 34 -11.49 15.25 -4.70
C GLN A 34 -11.02 15.28 -6.15
N ASP A 35 -9.72 15.10 -6.39
CA ASP A 35 -9.12 15.17 -7.73
C ASP A 35 -9.55 14.01 -8.65
N TYR A 36 -9.86 12.84 -8.07
CA TYR A 36 -10.14 11.63 -8.82
C TYR A 36 -11.57 11.07 -8.60
N GLY A 37 -12.32 11.59 -7.62
CA GLY A 37 -13.68 11.13 -7.28
C GLY A 37 -14.72 11.36 -8.38
N GLU A 38 -14.50 12.35 -9.24
CA GLU A 38 -15.37 12.67 -10.38
C GLU A 38 -15.16 11.70 -11.57
N LEU A 39 -13.99 11.06 -11.66
CA LEU A 39 -13.58 10.25 -12.83
C LEU A 39 -14.09 8.81 -12.81
N ASN A 40 -14.45 8.25 -11.65
CA ASN A 40 -14.63 6.80 -11.53
C ASN A 40 -16.03 6.34 -11.10
N ASP A 41 -17.05 7.21 -11.24
CA ASP A 41 -18.45 6.90 -10.93
C ASP A 41 -18.54 6.16 -9.58
N PHE A 42 -18.04 6.83 -8.54
CA PHE A 42 -18.01 6.34 -7.16
C PHE A 42 -19.21 6.85 -6.32
N PRO A 43 -20.48 6.81 -6.77
CA PRO A 43 -21.57 7.58 -6.16
C PRO A 43 -22.10 6.97 -4.85
N ARG A 44 -21.40 6.02 -4.21
CA ARG A 44 -21.93 5.28 -3.04
C ARG A 44 -20.99 5.09 -1.85
N HIS A 45 -19.73 5.51 -1.94
CA HIS A 45 -18.85 5.50 -0.77
C HIS A 45 -18.52 6.94 -0.40
N ASN A 46 -18.83 7.30 0.83
CA ASN A 46 -18.37 8.56 1.41
C ASN A 46 -16.84 8.51 1.58
N LEU A 47 -16.21 9.67 1.75
CA LEU A 47 -14.76 9.78 1.95
C LEU A 47 -14.26 8.87 3.09
N VAL A 48 -15.08 8.65 4.11
CA VAL A 48 -14.76 7.81 5.28
C VAL A 48 -14.60 6.34 4.89
N ASP A 49 -15.51 5.80 4.08
CA ASP A 49 -15.40 4.44 3.56
C ASP A 49 -14.18 4.29 2.65
N PHE A 50 -13.93 5.29 1.80
CA PHE A 50 -12.76 5.30 0.92
C PHE A 50 -11.46 5.30 1.74
N TYR A 51 -11.37 6.16 2.75
CA TYR A 51 -10.27 6.18 3.70
C TYR A 51 -10.01 4.81 4.32
N ALA A 52 -11.06 4.15 4.85
CA ALA A 52 -10.93 2.84 5.48
C ALA A 52 -10.40 1.77 4.51
N LEU A 53 -10.85 1.82 3.25
CA LEU A 53 -10.40 0.89 2.21
C LEU A 53 -8.94 1.13 1.81
N VAL A 54 -8.54 2.40 1.63
CA VAL A 54 -7.16 2.77 1.27
C VAL A 54 -6.21 2.47 2.42
N GLN A 55 -6.59 2.79 3.66
CA GLN A 55 -5.80 2.44 4.85
C GLN A 55 -5.58 0.92 4.95
N LYS A 56 -6.62 0.12 4.71
CA LYS A 56 -6.50 -1.34 4.71
C LYS A 56 -5.55 -1.84 3.61
N ALA A 57 -5.65 -1.27 2.41
CA ALA A 57 -4.78 -1.64 1.29
C ALA A 57 -3.31 -1.26 1.59
N LEU A 58 -3.08 -0.07 2.14
CA LEU A 58 -1.77 0.41 2.59
C LEU A 58 -1.15 -0.52 3.62
N THR A 59 -1.89 -0.89 4.66
CA THR A 59 -1.41 -1.84 5.68
C THR A 59 -1.01 -3.17 5.06
N ILE A 60 -1.85 -3.75 4.19
CA ILE A 60 -1.53 -5.02 3.51
C ILE A 60 -0.26 -4.90 2.66
N LYS A 61 -0.06 -3.77 1.97
CA LYS A 61 1.15 -3.53 1.15
C LYS A 61 2.40 -3.49 2.01
N ILE A 62 2.36 -2.77 3.13
CA ILE A 62 3.49 -2.65 4.07
C ILE A 62 3.81 -4.01 4.68
N GLU A 63 2.81 -4.74 5.18
CA GLU A 63 3.02 -6.08 5.73
C GLU A 63 3.65 -7.04 4.71
N LYS A 64 3.25 -6.95 3.43
CA LYS A 64 3.86 -7.75 2.35
C LYS A 64 5.31 -7.34 2.10
N ALA A 65 5.60 -6.04 2.09
CA ALA A 65 6.94 -5.52 1.92
C ALA A 65 7.87 -5.95 3.07
N GLU A 66 7.40 -5.86 4.31
CA GLU A 66 8.13 -6.30 5.50
C GLU A 66 8.37 -7.82 5.50
N LYS A 67 7.35 -8.61 5.17
CA LYS A 67 7.49 -10.08 5.03
C LYS A 67 8.53 -10.42 3.97
N LEU A 68 8.53 -9.73 2.84
CA LEU A 68 9.51 -9.94 1.78
C LEU A 68 10.93 -9.56 2.24
N ALA A 69 11.08 -8.41 2.90
CA ALA A 69 12.36 -7.97 3.45
C ALA A 69 12.92 -8.98 4.47
N ARG A 70 12.07 -9.52 5.35
CA ARG A 70 12.45 -10.56 6.32
C ARG A 70 12.93 -11.84 5.61
N LEU A 71 12.18 -12.33 4.62
CA LEU A 71 12.56 -13.51 3.85
C LEU A 71 13.89 -13.32 3.11
N GLN A 72 14.16 -12.14 2.57
CA GLN A 72 15.44 -11.82 1.92
C GLN A 72 16.59 -11.80 2.93
N ARG A 73 16.36 -11.21 4.12
CA ARG A 73 17.35 -11.23 5.21
C ARG A 73 17.68 -12.65 5.66
N GLU A 74 16.67 -13.49 5.88
CA GLU A 74 16.85 -14.89 6.29
C GLU A 74 17.63 -15.69 5.22
N LYS A 75 17.39 -15.43 3.93
CA LYS A 75 18.15 -16.04 2.83
C LYS A 75 19.63 -15.61 2.85
N SER A 76 19.91 -14.33 3.04
CA SER A 76 21.28 -13.82 3.14
C SER A 76 22.01 -14.37 4.37
N GLU A 77 21.34 -14.44 5.52
CA GLU A 77 21.90 -15.01 6.75
C GLU A 77 22.19 -16.51 6.61
N ARG A 78 21.32 -17.27 5.91
CA ARG A 78 21.55 -18.68 5.62
C ARG A 78 22.70 -18.87 4.64
N SER A 79 22.81 -18.03 3.61
CA SER A 79 23.91 -18.07 2.63
C SER A 79 25.26 -17.72 3.27
N ALA A 80 25.29 -16.78 4.22
CA ALA A 80 26.49 -16.40 4.96
C ALA A 80 26.99 -17.49 5.93
N LYS A 81 26.08 -18.34 6.45
CA LYS A 81 26.39 -19.44 7.39
C LYS A 81 26.85 -20.73 6.72
N THR A 82 26.77 -20.84 5.40
CA THR A 82 27.43 -21.94 4.66
C THR A 82 28.90 -21.59 4.47
N PRO A 83 29.85 -22.19 5.23
CA PRO A 83 31.26 -22.07 4.89
C PRO A 83 31.43 -22.69 3.50
N ARG A 84 31.83 -21.87 2.53
CA ARG A 84 32.39 -22.38 1.28
C ARG A 84 33.64 -23.14 1.69
N LYS A 85 33.57 -24.47 1.69
CA LYS A 85 34.76 -25.31 1.87
C LYS A 85 35.69 -25.07 0.65
N PRO A 86 37.00 -24.98 0.87
CA PRO A 86 37.99 -24.96 -0.21
C PRO A 86 37.98 -26.27 -1.02
#